data_AF-A0A7W0KXU8-F1
#
_entry.id   AF-A0A7W0KXU8-F1
#
_cell.length_a   1.000
_cell.length_b   1.000
_cell.length_c   1.000
_cell.angle_alpha   90.00
_cell.angle_beta   90.00
_cell.angle_gamma   90.00
#
_symmetry.space_group_name_H-M   'P 1'
#
loop_
_entity.id
_entity.type
_entity.pdbx_description
1 polymer ?
#
loop_
_entity_poly.entity_id
_entity_poly.type
_entity_poly.pdbx_seq_one_letter_code
_entity_poly.pdbx_strand_id
1 'polypeptide(L)' 'MLRHCSRPGCGERAVVTLTYQYGRSQVWLDHLRPERDPHAYDLCHRHATRLSVPQGWHLDDRRPPAVLDLLVS' A
#
# COMPACT_ATOMS: atom_id res chain seq x y z
N MET A 1 -0.53 16.72 8.14
CA MET A 1 -1.75 16.02 8.60
C MET A 1 -1.55 14.52 8.41
N LEU A 2 -1.89 13.71 9.42
CA LEU A 2 -1.62 12.28 9.40
C LEU A 2 -2.59 11.55 8.45
N ARG A 3 -2.08 10.68 7.58
CA ARG A 3 -2.92 9.85 6.70
C ARG A 3 -3.28 8.55 7.41
N HIS A 4 -4.55 8.19 7.36
CA HIS A 4 -5.08 6.97 7.97
C HIS A 4 -5.36 5.92 6.91
N CYS A 5 -5.44 4.67 7.34
CA CYS A 5 -5.78 3.56 6.48
C CYS A 5 -7.17 3.75 5.82
N SER A 6 -7.26 3.53 4.52
CA SER A 6 -8.50 3.59 3.74
C SER A 6 -9.45 2.42 4.03
N ARG A 7 -9.02 1.39 4.76
CA ARG A 7 -9.89 0.27 5.15
C ARG A 7 -10.97 0.79 6.11
N PRO A 8 -12.27 0.60 5.81
CA PRO A 8 -13.35 1.03 6.70
C PRO A 8 -13.18 0.45 8.11
N GLY A 9 -13.34 1.30 9.13
CA GLY A 9 -13.17 0.92 10.54
C GLY A 9 -11.72 0.83 11.02
N CYS A 10 -10.71 1.17 10.18
CA CYS A 10 -9.32 1.19 10.58
C CYS A 10 -8.80 2.62 10.78
N GLY A 11 -8.53 2.99 12.04
CA GLY A 11 -7.91 4.28 12.38
C GLY A 11 -6.37 4.29 12.36
N GLU A 12 -5.73 3.20 11.92
CA GLU A 12 -4.28 3.08 11.94
C GLU A 12 -3.61 4.02 10.95
N ARG A 13 -2.38 4.43 11.25
CA ARG A 13 -1.54 5.23 10.36
C ARG A 13 -1.26 4.48 9.07
N ALA A 14 -1.45 5.15 7.94
CA ALA A 14 -1.00 4.62 6.66
C ALA A 14 0.52 4.72 6.54
N VAL A 15 1.13 3.69 5.97
CA VAL A 15 2.57 3.62 5.66
C VAL A 15 2.84 3.04 4.27
N VAL A 16 1.78 2.72 3.53
CA VAL A 16 1.80 2.11 2.20
C VAL A 16 0.76 2.79 1.33
N THR A 17 1.06 2.95 0.04
CA THR A 17 0.08 3.35 -0.97
C THR A 17 -0.14 2.19 -1.94
N LEU A 18 -1.41 1.83 -2.14
CA LEU A 18 -1.93 0.80 -3.05
C LEU A 18 -2.52 1.48 -4.28
N THR A 19 -2.09 1.08 -5.48
CA THR A 19 -2.61 1.64 -6.73
C THR A 19 -3.03 0.53 -7.70
N TYR A 20 -4.15 0.74 -8.38
CA TYR A 20 -4.72 -0.19 -9.35
C TYR A 20 -4.51 0.32 -10.79
N GLN A 21 -4.11 -0.58 -11.68
CA GLN A 21 -4.21 -0.41 -13.13
C GLN A 21 -5.18 -1.44 -13.70
N TYR A 22 -6.46 -1.05 -13.73
CA TYR A 22 -7.56 -1.92 -14.13
C TYR A 22 -7.38 -2.52 -15.53
N GLY A 23 -6.95 -1.74 -16.52
CA GLY A 23 -6.78 -2.21 -17.90
C GLY A 23 -5.72 -3.30 -18.10
N ARG A 24 -4.88 -3.56 -17.10
CA ARG A 24 -3.87 -4.63 -17.13
C ARG A 24 -4.07 -5.67 -16.03
N SER A 25 -5.15 -5.56 -15.25
CA SER A 25 -5.36 -6.38 -14.05
C SER A 25 -4.12 -6.38 -13.14
N GLN A 26 -3.52 -5.20 -12.97
CA GLN A 26 -2.30 -5.01 -12.19
C GLN A 26 -2.57 -4.12 -10.99
N VAL A 27 -1.86 -4.41 -9.91
CA VAL A 27 -1.93 -3.64 -8.68
C VAL A 27 -0.57 -3.66 -8.02
N TRP A 28 -0.16 -2.54 -7.42
CA TRP A 28 1.13 -2.45 -6.75
C TRP A 28 1.06 -1.75 -5.40
N LEU A 29 2.01 -2.10 -4.53
CA LEU A 29 2.26 -1.47 -3.25
C LEU A 29 3.57 -0.68 -3.31
N ASP A 30 3.51 0.59 -2.92
CA ASP A 30 4.68 1.44 -2.67
C ASP A 30 4.77 1.81 -1.20
N HIS A 31 5.92 2.35 -0.77
CA HIS A 31 5.94 3.15 0.45
C HIS A 31 4.91 4.29 0.36
N LEU A 32 4.42 4.78 1.50
CA LEU A 32 3.47 5.87 1.54
C LEU A 32 3.96 7.04 0.68
N ARG A 33 3.25 7.35 -0.40
CA ARG A 33 3.63 8.47 -1.27
C ARG A 33 3.58 9.78 -0.50
N PRO A 34 4.42 10.77 -0.77
CA PRO A 34 4.38 12.06 -0.06
C PRO A 34 3.03 12.77 -0.25
N GLU A 35 2.51 12.74 -1.48
CA GLU A 35 1.24 13.38 -1.85
C GLU A 35 0.09 12.37 -1.85
N ARG A 36 -1.14 12.87 -1.64
CA ARG A 36 -2.35 12.07 -1.78
C ARG A 36 -2.71 11.95 -3.25
N ASP A 37 -2.91 10.72 -3.70
CA ASP A 37 -3.48 10.43 -5.00
C ASP A 37 -4.95 9.99 -4.82
N PRO A 38 -5.93 10.68 -5.41
CA PRO A 38 -7.34 10.34 -5.28
C PRO A 38 -7.70 8.98 -5.91
N HIS A 39 -6.85 8.44 -6.77
CA HIS A 39 -7.00 7.12 -7.40
C HIS A 39 -6.22 6.01 -6.69
N ALA A 40 -5.59 6.33 -5.55
CA ALA A 40 -4.86 5.37 -4.74
C ALA A 40 -5.50 5.19 -3.36
N TYR A 41 -5.17 4.07 -2.71
CA TYR A 41 -5.61 3.76 -1.36
C TYR A 41 -4.40 3.73 -0.43
N ASP A 42 -4.54 4.32 0.74
CA ASP A 42 -3.49 4.33 1.73
C ASP A 42 -3.75 3.25 2.76
N LEU A 43 -2.76 2.38 2.99
CA LEU A 43 -2.90 1.23 3.88
C LEU A 43 -1.91 1.32 5.05
N CYS A 44 -2.36 0.89 6.23
CA CYS A 44 -1.46 0.60 7.33
C CYS A 44 -0.67 -0.68 7.04
N HIS A 45 0.44 -0.88 7.75
CA HIS A 45 1.29 -2.07 7.58
C HIS A 45 0.48 -3.37 7.63
N ARG A 46 -0.41 -3.49 8.63
CA ARG A 46 -1.27 -4.67 8.82
C ARG A 46 -2.15 -4.98 7.61
N HIS A 47 -2.77 -3.96 7.00
CA HIS A 47 -3.66 -4.17 5.86
C HIS A 47 -2.89 -4.33 4.55
N ALA A 48 -1.71 -3.73 4.41
CA ALA A 48 -0.84 -3.99 3.27
C ALA A 48 -0.34 -5.44 3.26
N THR A 49 0.09 -5.98 4.41
CA THR A 49 0.58 -7.37 4.52
C THR A 49 -0.51 -8.42 4.33
N ARG A 50 -1.76 -8.10 4.67
CA ARG A 50 -2.91 -9.02 4.54
C ARG A 50 -3.73 -8.78 3.28
N LEU A 51 -3.27 -7.90 2.39
CA LEU A 51 -3.97 -7.60 1.16
C LEU A 51 -4.05 -8.85 0.29
N SER A 52 -5.25 -9.17 -0.17
CA SER A 52 -5.47 -10.09 -1.28
C SER A 52 -6.02 -9.31 -2.46
N VAL A 53 -5.69 -9.78 -3.66
CA VAL A 53 -6.13 -9.19 -4.92
C VAL A 53 -7.14 -10.11 -5.60
N PRO A 54 -8.01 -9.60 -6.48
CA PRO A 54 -8.95 -10.45 -7.20
C PRO A 54 -8.22 -11.54 -8.01
N GLN A 55 -8.88 -12.66 -8.23
CA GLN A 55 -8.30 -13.75 -9.02
C GLN A 55 -7.88 -13.27 -10.42
N GLY A 56 -6.69 -13.69 -10.87
CA GLY A 56 -6.12 -13.30 -12.17
C GLY A 56 -5.40 -11.95 -12.18
N TRP A 57 -5.38 -11.22 -11.05
CA TRP A 57 -4.61 -9.98 -10.94
C TRP A 57 -3.16 -10.25 -10.56
N HIS A 58 -2.26 -9.42 -11.07
CA HIS A 58 -0.86 -9.42 -10.67
C HIS A 58 -0.61 -8.36 -9.60
N LEU A 59 -0.12 -8.81 -8.43
CA LEU A 59 0.34 -7.94 -7.35
C LEU A 59 1.86 -7.76 -7.43
N ASP A 60 2.30 -6.52 -7.53
CA ASP A 60 3.70 -6.13 -7.46
C ASP A 60 3.97 -5.36 -6.15
N ASP A 61 4.67 -6.00 -5.21
CA ASP A 61 5.06 -5.34 -3.96
C ASP A 61 6.44 -4.68 -4.12
N ARG A 62 6.44 -3.37 -4.32
CA ARG A 62 7.63 -2.55 -4.62
C ARG A 62 8.22 -1.90 -3.38
N ARG A 63 7.72 -2.27 -2.20
CA ARG A 63 8.26 -1.79 -0.94
C ARG A 63 9.64 -2.41 -0.72
N PRO A 64 10.62 -1.65 -0.20
CA PRO A 64 11.87 -2.25 0.20
C PRO A 64 11.62 -3.31 1.28
N PRO A 65 12.36 -4.44 1.27
CA PRO A 65 12.26 -5.41 2.35
C PRO A 65 12.71 -4.77 3.66
N ALA A 66 12.01 -5.06 4.76
CA ALA A 66 12.21 -4.44 6.07
C ALA A 66 13.65 -4.54 6.63
N VAL A 67 14.48 -5.44 6.09
CA VAL A 67 15.91 -5.54 6.42
C VAL A 67 16.70 -4.31 6.00
N LEU A 68 16.29 -3.60 4.94
CA LEU A 68 16.95 -2.36 4.52
C LEU A 68 16.65 -1.20 5.48
N ASP A 69 15.45 -1.16 6.07
CA ASP A 69 15.07 -0.12 7.03
C ASP A 69 15.88 -0.22 8.33
N LEU A 70 16.33 -1.43 8.71
CA LEU A 70 17.15 -1.69 9.89
C LEU A 70 18.65 -1.39 9.69
N LEU A 71 19.13 -1.39 8.44
CA LEU A 71 20.55 -1.13 8.12
C LEU A 71 20.87 0.36 7.91
N VAL A 72 19.84 1.20 7.81
CA VAL A 72 19.96 2.66 7.60
C VAL A 72 19.53 3.46 8.85
N SER A 73 19.26 2.78 9.98
CA SER A 73 18.98 3.39 11.29
C SER A 73 20.22 3.41 12.18
#